data_AF-A0A836BM88-F1
#
_entry.id   AF-A0A836BM88-F1
#
_cell.length_a   1.000
_cell.length_b   1.000
_cell.length_c   1.000
_cell.angle_alpha   90.00
_cell.angle_beta   90.00
_cell.angle_gamma   90.00
#
_symmetry.space_group_name_H-M   'P 1'
#
loop_
_entity.id
_entity.type
_entity.pdbx_description
1 polymer ?
#
loop_
_entity_poly.entity_id
_entity_poly.type
_entity_poly.pdbx_seq_one_letter_code
_entity_poly.pdbx_strand_id
1 'polypeptide(L)'
;MAPQVQMLREIRDNTVLNTATGTSFMTGFNQFYYSFSPTIADMERENKIFKETVKLAITPLLTSLSILNYVDIDSDEAMLGYGIGIILLNLGMYFVAPAMIIIKLKNKK
;
A
#
# COMPACT_ATOMS: atom_id res chain seq x y z
N MET A 1 -19.82 -1.31 -0.37
CA MET A 1 -18.37 -1.47 -0.67
C MET A 1 -17.59 -0.90 0.49
N ALA A 2 -16.41 -1.45 0.84
CA ALA A 2 -15.62 -0.90 1.94
C ALA A 2 -15.09 0.50 1.56
N PRO A 3 -15.21 1.53 2.41
CA PRO A 3 -14.78 2.90 2.11
C PRO A 3 -13.33 3.00 1.65
N GLN A 4 -12.43 2.18 2.21
CA GLN A 4 -11.01 2.17 1.84
C GLN A 4 -10.79 1.70 0.39
N VAL A 5 -11.59 0.74 -0.07
CA VAL A 5 -11.50 0.25 -1.46
C VAL A 5 -11.98 1.32 -2.43
N GLN A 6 -13.00 2.08 -2.04
CA GLN A 6 -13.49 3.19 -2.86
C GLN A 6 -12.44 4.30 -2.97
N MET A 7 -11.83 4.69 -1.85
CA MET A 7 -10.73 5.66 -1.83
C MET A 7 -9.58 5.25 -2.76
N LEU A 8 -9.14 3.99 -2.71
CA LEU A 8 -8.07 3.51 -3.59
C LEU A 8 -8.47 3.56 -5.08
N ARG A 9 -9.74 3.33 -5.41
CA ARG A 9 -10.23 3.45 -6.79
C ARG A 9 -10.19 4.89 -7.25
N GLU A 10 -10.61 5.83 -6.42
CA GLU A 10 -10.58 7.26 -6.73
C GLU A 10 -9.14 7.75 -6.94
N ILE A 11 -8.20 7.37 -6.08
CA ILE A 11 -6.76 7.68 -6.29
C ILE A 11 -6.27 7.10 -7.62
N ARG A 12 -6.59 5.84 -7.90
CA ARG A 12 -6.16 5.19 -9.15
C ARG A 12 -6.71 5.95 -10.36
N ASP A 13 -8.01 6.20 -10.38
CA ASP A 13 -8.72 6.73 -11.54
C ASP A 13 -8.45 8.23 -11.76
N ASN A 14 -8.35 9.02 -10.68
CA ASN A 14 -8.20 10.47 -10.76
C ASN A 14 -6.74 10.95 -10.69
N THR A 15 -5.82 10.12 -10.22
CA THR A 15 -4.42 10.53 -10.01
C THR A 15 -3.47 9.66 -10.81
N VAL A 16 -3.48 8.35 -10.56
CA VAL A 16 -2.45 7.44 -11.10
C VAL A 16 -2.61 7.25 -12.61
N LEU A 17 -3.82 6.97 -13.09
CA LEU A 17 -4.09 6.70 -14.51
C LEU A 17 -4.09 7.95 -15.40
N ASN A 18 -4.06 9.14 -14.81
CA ASN A 18 -3.93 10.40 -15.55
C ASN A 18 -2.48 10.72 -15.96
N THR A 19 -1.52 9.88 -15.55
CA THR A 19 -0.09 10.04 -15.85
C THR A 19 0.45 8.85 -16.63
N ALA A 20 1.41 9.07 -17.52
CA ALA A 20 2.02 8.00 -18.30
C ALA A 20 2.79 7.04 -17.39
N THR A 21 3.48 7.60 -16.40
CA THR A 21 4.23 6.83 -15.41
C THR A 21 3.30 5.98 -14.55
N GLY A 22 2.23 6.56 -14.01
CA GLY A 22 1.27 5.84 -13.20
C GLY A 22 0.56 4.73 -13.97
N THR A 23 0.25 4.95 -15.25
CA THR A 23 -0.34 3.92 -16.13
C THR A 23 0.62 2.74 -16.36
N SER A 24 1.89 3.01 -16.64
CA SER A 24 2.93 1.99 -16.79
C SER A 24 3.14 1.20 -15.50
N PHE A 25 3.21 1.90 -14.36
CA PHE A 25 3.28 1.29 -13.04
C PHE A 25 2.09 0.38 -12.76
N MET A 26 0.85 0.84 -13.01
CA MET A 26 -0.36 0.03 -12.79
C MET A 26 -0.39 -1.22 -13.65
N THR A 27 0.15 -1.17 -14.87
CA THR A 27 0.26 -2.35 -15.73
C THR A 27 1.18 -3.41 -15.11
N GLY A 28 2.39 -3.02 -14.71
CA GLY A 28 3.34 -3.93 -14.06
C GLY A 28 2.86 -4.41 -12.68
N PHE A 29 2.29 -3.49 -11.89
CA PHE A 29 1.70 -3.79 -10.59
C PHE A 29 0.56 -4.80 -10.71
N ASN A 30 -0.36 -4.63 -11.66
CA ASN A 30 -1.47 -5.56 -11.85
C ASN A 30 -0.96 -6.96 -12.22
N GLN A 31 0.02 -7.06 -13.12
CA GLN A 31 0.63 -8.34 -13.47
C GLN A 31 1.24 -9.03 -12.24
N PHE A 32 2.01 -8.28 -11.44
CA PHE A 32 2.59 -8.81 -10.21
C PHE A 32 1.52 -9.19 -9.18
N TYR A 33 0.56 -8.31 -8.91
CA TYR A 33 -0.52 -8.50 -7.94
C TYR A 33 -1.38 -9.72 -8.26
N TYR A 34 -1.78 -9.89 -9.53
CA TYR A 34 -2.60 -11.04 -9.92
C TYR A 34 -1.80 -12.36 -9.99
N SER A 35 -0.47 -12.32 -9.93
CA SER A 35 0.35 -13.55 -9.87
C SER A 35 0.24 -14.30 -8.54
N PHE A 36 -0.16 -13.64 -7.44
CA PHE A 36 -0.24 -14.26 -6.11
C PHE A 36 -1.55 -13.98 -5.37
N SER A 37 -2.27 -12.90 -5.71
CA SER A 37 -3.49 -12.50 -4.96
C SER A 37 -4.60 -13.55 -4.92
N PRO A 38 -4.85 -14.40 -5.95
CA PRO A 38 -5.85 -15.46 -5.83
C PRO A 38 -5.52 -16.44 -4.71
N THR A 39 -4.25 -16.88 -4.63
CA THR A 39 -3.79 -17.79 -3.58
C THR A 39 -3.94 -17.18 -2.19
N ILE A 40 -3.60 -15.90 -2.01
CA ILE A 40 -3.80 -15.21 -0.73
C ILE A 40 -5.29 -15.11 -0.38
N ALA A 41 -6.15 -14.80 -1.36
CA ALA A 41 -7.59 -14.73 -1.15
C ALA A 41 -8.18 -16.09 -0.74
N ASP A 42 -7.68 -17.19 -1.29
CA ASP A 42 -8.07 -18.54 -0.88
C ASP A 42 -7.69 -18.80 0.58
N MET A 43 -6.45 -18.48 0.96
CA MET A 43 -5.98 -18.62 2.35
C MET A 43 -6.77 -17.75 3.35
N GLU A 44 -7.17 -16.54 2.95
CA GLU A 44 -8.01 -15.67 3.79
C GLU A 44 -9.42 -16.22 4.01
N ARG A 45 -9.97 -16.97 3.04
CA ARG A 45 -11.28 -17.61 3.18
C ARG A 45 -11.24 -18.78 4.15
N GLU A 46 -10.14 -19.50 4.19
CA GLU A 46 -9.95 -20.67 5.07
C GLU A 46 -9.61 -20.28 6.51
N ASN A 47 -8.83 -19.21 6.70
CA ASN A 47 -8.31 -18.85 8.02
C ASN A 47 -8.58 -17.38 8.39
N LYS A 48 -9.48 -17.17 9.34
CA LYS A 48 -9.86 -15.83 9.86
C LYS A 48 -8.69 -15.10 10.53
N ILE A 49 -7.78 -15.82 11.21
CA ILE A 49 -6.58 -15.21 11.83
C ILE A 49 -5.63 -14.72 10.74
N PHE A 50 -5.44 -15.50 9.69
CA PHE A 50 -4.63 -15.10 8.54
C PHE A 50 -5.19 -13.84 7.89
N LYS A 51 -6.50 -13.79 7.64
CA LYS A 51 -7.18 -12.60 7.12
C LYS A 51 -6.94 -11.34 7.96
N GLU A 52 -7.08 -11.42 9.27
CA GLU A 52 -6.80 -10.25 10.13
C GLU A 52 -5.31 -9.89 10.16
N THR A 53 -4.42 -10.88 10.03
CA THR A 53 -2.97 -10.64 9.92
C THR A 53 -2.62 -9.92 8.63
N VAL A 54 -3.17 -10.35 7.49
CA VAL A 54 -2.99 -9.67 6.19
C VAL A 54 -3.53 -8.25 6.28
N LYS A 55 -4.74 -8.07 6.84
CA LYS A 55 -5.34 -6.74 7.03
C LYS A 55 -4.46 -5.81 7.88
N LEU A 56 -3.91 -6.31 8.99
CA LEU A 56 -2.96 -5.54 9.82
C LEU A 56 -1.69 -5.20 9.04
N ALA A 57 -1.16 -6.17 8.27
CA ALA A 57 0.03 -5.97 7.46
C ALA A 57 -0.18 -4.91 6.37
N ILE A 58 -1.33 -4.86 5.70
CA ILE A 58 -1.59 -3.86 4.64
C ILE A 58 -2.07 -2.51 5.16
N THR A 59 -2.46 -2.39 6.42
CA THR A 59 -3.03 -1.13 6.97
C THR A 59 -2.09 0.08 6.83
N PRO A 60 -0.79 0.00 7.18
CA PRO A 60 0.15 1.11 6.97
C PRO A 60 0.24 1.57 5.51
N LEU A 61 0.18 0.62 4.57
CA LEU A 61 0.15 0.90 3.13
C LEU A 61 -1.12 1.65 2.73
N LEU A 62 -2.29 1.24 3.20
CA LEU A 62 -3.54 1.95 2.92
C LEU A 62 -3.51 3.39 3.44
N THR A 63 -2.95 3.60 4.63
CA THR A 63 -2.84 4.94 5.23
C THR A 63 -1.87 5.83 4.45
N SER A 64 -0.69 5.33 4.08
CA SER A 64 0.28 6.11 3.31
C SER A 64 -0.23 6.49 1.91
N LEU A 65 -0.98 5.61 1.24
CA LEU A 65 -1.60 5.91 -0.05
C LEU A 65 -2.66 7.01 0.05
N SER A 66 -3.32 7.17 1.20
CA SER A 66 -4.33 8.22 1.38
C SER A 66 -3.77 9.64 1.25
N ILE A 67 -2.45 9.81 1.39
CA ILE A 67 -1.74 11.08 1.19
C ILE A 67 -1.95 11.60 -0.24
N LEU A 68 -2.08 10.70 -1.23
CA LEU A 68 -2.31 11.06 -2.63
C LEU A 68 -3.64 11.81 -2.86
N ASN A 69 -4.61 11.72 -1.94
CA ASN A 69 -5.86 12.50 -2.04
C ASN A 69 -5.69 13.99 -1.72
N TYR A 70 -4.60 14.36 -1.06
CA TYR A 70 -4.38 15.73 -0.57
C TYR A 70 -3.31 16.47 -1.34
N VAL A 71 -2.74 15.85 -2.38
CA VAL A 71 -1.71 16.44 -3.22
C VAL A 71 -2.23 16.55 -4.65
N ASP A 72 -2.11 17.73 -5.23
CA ASP A 72 -2.41 17.94 -6.64
C ASP A 72 -1.22 17.42 -7.46
N ILE A 73 -1.44 16.32 -8.17
CA ILE A 73 -0.46 15.71 -9.07
C ILE A 73 -0.86 16.11 -10.50
N ASP A 74 -0.15 17.07 -11.05
CA ASP A 74 -0.36 17.64 -12.38
C ASP A 74 0.73 17.23 -13.39
N SER A 75 1.80 16.56 -12.94
CA SER A 75 2.92 16.12 -13.78
C SER A 75 3.35 14.67 -13.54
N ASP A 76 4.00 14.07 -14.55
CA ASP A 76 4.62 12.75 -14.43
C ASP A 76 5.75 12.73 -13.39
N GLU A 77 6.55 13.80 -13.26
CA GLU A 77 7.63 13.86 -12.26
C GLU A 77 7.06 13.92 -10.84
N ALA A 78 5.96 14.65 -10.63
CA ALA A 78 5.26 14.70 -9.35
C ALA A 78 4.75 13.31 -8.97
N MET A 79 4.10 12.59 -9.90
CA MET A 79 3.63 11.22 -9.67
C MET A 79 4.77 10.27 -9.30
N LEU A 80 5.90 10.36 -10.01
CA LEU A 80 7.10 9.59 -9.69
C LEU A 80 7.64 9.92 -8.29
N GLY A 81 7.79 11.20 -7.98
CA GLY A 81 8.32 11.67 -6.70
C GLY A 81 7.46 11.21 -5.52
N TYR A 82 6.16 11.42 -5.59
CA TYR A 82 5.23 10.96 -4.55
C TYR A 82 5.15 9.43 -4.48
N GLY A 83 5.18 8.74 -5.62
CA GLY A 83 5.21 7.27 -5.67
C GLY A 83 6.43 6.69 -4.95
N ILE A 84 7.64 7.21 -5.26
CA ILE A 84 8.89 6.82 -4.59
C ILE A 84 8.81 7.17 -3.10
N GLY A 85 8.34 8.37 -2.76
CA GLY A 85 8.18 8.81 -1.38
C GLY A 85 7.29 7.88 -0.56
N ILE A 86 6.16 7.45 -1.11
CA ILE A 86 5.25 6.49 -0.47
C ILE A 86 5.90 5.13 -0.30
N ILE A 87 6.65 4.64 -1.29
CA ILE A 87 7.39 3.37 -1.18
C ILE A 87 8.40 3.47 -0.03
N LEU A 88 9.20 4.54 0.02
CA LEU A 88 10.18 4.76 1.09
C LEU A 88 9.52 4.89 2.46
N LEU A 89 8.40 5.61 2.55
CA LEU A 89 7.61 5.73 3.77
C LEU A 89 7.11 4.38 4.25
N ASN A 90 6.57 3.55 3.35
CA ASN A 90 6.12 2.20 3.68
C ASN A 90 7.25 1.32 4.17
N LEU A 91 8.37 1.28 3.44
CA LEU A 91 9.56 0.56 3.88
C LEU A 91 9.95 1.01 5.28
N GLY A 92 10.08 2.33 5.50
CA GLY A 92 10.34 2.91 6.80
C GLY A 92 9.39 2.39 7.88
N MET A 93 8.08 2.41 7.66
CA MET A 93 7.09 1.91 8.62
C MET A 93 7.24 0.40 8.89
N TYR A 94 7.42 -0.42 7.84
CA TYR A 94 7.56 -1.87 7.97
C TYR A 94 8.85 -2.30 8.68
N PHE A 95 9.90 -1.47 8.68
CA PHE A 95 11.13 -1.74 9.44
C PHE A 95 11.11 -1.10 10.84
N VAL A 96 10.72 0.16 10.94
CA VAL A 96 10.79 0.95 12.18
C VAL A 96 9.83 0.42 13.23
N ALA A 97 8.57 0.15 12.88
CA ALA A 97 7.58 -0.28 13.88
C ALA A 97 7.98 -1.63 14.52
N PRO A 98 8.33 -2.68 13.76
CA PRO A 98 8.86 -3.91 14.35
C PRO A 98 10.17 -3.72 15.12
N ALA A 99 11.12 -2.93 14.61
CA ALA A 99 12.39 -2.67 15.30
C ALA A 99 12.18 -2.01 16.67
N MET A 100 11.30 -1.01 16.75
CA MET A 100 10.93 -0.34 17.99
C MET A 100 10.30 -1.30 19.00
N ILE A 101 9.43 -2.20 18.53
CA ILE A 101 8.83 -3.24 19.38
C ILE A 101 9.93 -4.15 19.96
N ILE A 102 10.84 -4.63 19.11
CA ILE A 102 11.95 -5.50 19.53
C ILE A 102 12.86 -4.81 20.56
N ILE A 103 13.26 -3.55 20.30
CA ILE A 103 14.10 -2.77 21.21
C ILE A 103 13.39 -2.58 22.56
N LYS A 104 12.11 -2.21 22.53
CA LYS A 104 11.32 -2.01 23.76
C LYS A 104 11.20 -3.30 24.57
N LEU A 105 11.00 -4.45 23.92
CA LEU A 105 10.97 -5.76 24.58
C LEU A 105 12.32 -6.13 25.19
N LYS A 106 13.42 -5.84 24.48
CA LYS A 106 14.79 -6.09 24.97
C LYS A 106 15.14 -5.23 26.19
N ASN A 107 14.73 -3.96 26.19
CA ASN A 107 15.02 -3.00 27.27
C ASN A 107 14.08 -3.12 28.48
N LYS A 108 13.01 -3.93 28.37
CA LYS A 108 12.08 -4.24 29.47
C LYS A 108 12.51 -5.48 30.26
N LYS A 109 13.49 -6.22 29.75
CA LYS A 109 14.27 -7.24 30.46
C LYS A 109 15.49 -6.59 31.10
#